data_AF-A0A518GNL8-F1
#
_entry.id   AF-A0A518GNL8-F1
#
_cell.length_a   1.000
_cell.length_b   1.000
_cell.length_c   1.000
_cell.angle_alpha   90.00
_cell.angle_beta   90.00
_cell.angle_gamma   90.00
#
_symmetry.space_group_name_H-M   'P 1'
#
loop_
_entity.id
_entity.type
_entity.pdbx_description
1 polymer ?
#
loop_
_entity_poly.entity_id
_entity_poly.type
_entity_poly.pdbx_seq_one_letter_code
_entity_poly.pdbx_strand_id
1 'polypeptide(L)' 'MWAPGRSPADTVCDSLASTIDLLPMIAALTNKPLPDDRSIDGVDISSLLFGGAKSPREEFLYFNNGGLLEGSLSEIGSC' A
#
# COMPACT_ATOMS: atom_id res chain seq x y z
N MET A 1 7.39 9.59 2.89
CA MET A 1 6.40 10.51 2.29
C MET A 1 6.46 11.85 3.01
N TRP A 2 6.13 12.96 2.35
CA TRP A 2 6.01 14.27 3.00
C TRP A 2 4.55 14.62 3.33
N ALA A 3 4.22 14.65 4.63
CA ALA A 3 2.93 15.10 5.14
C ALA A 3 3.12 15.72 6.54
N PRO A 4 3.38 17.04 6.63
CA PRO A 4 3.68 17.70 7.90
C PRO A 4 2.60 17.49 8.97
N GLY A 5 3.03 17.13 10.18
CA GLY A 5 2.13 16.88 11.30
C GLY A 5 1.33 15.57 11.22
N ARG A 6 1.56 14.73 10.20
CA ARG A 6 0.90 13.43 10.05
C ARG A 6 1.87 12.27 9.84
N SER A 7 2.81 12.43 8.90
CA SER A 7 3.84 11.42 8.66
C SER A 7 5.09 11.76 9.48
N PRO A 8 5.70 10.77 10.16
CA PRO A 8 6.96 10.99 10.87
C PRO A 8 8.04 11.55 9.94
N ALA A 9 8.73 12.60 10.38
CA ALA A 9 9.84 13.16 9.63
C ALA A 9 11.06 12.26 9.75
N ASP A 10 11.84 12.15 8.67
CA ASP A 10 13.13 11.46 8.63
C ASP A 10 13.07 9.97 9.03
N THR A 11 11.97 9.30 8.72
CA THR A 11 11.81 7.85 8.96
C THR A 11 11.84 7.03 7.68
N VAL A 12 12.32 5.80 7.80
CA VAL A 12 12.27 4.77 6.76
C VAL A 12 11.15 3.78 7.09
N CYS A 13 10.44 3.31 6.06
CA CYS A 13 9.46 2.24 6.16
C CYS A 13 9.88 1.14 5.19
N ASP A 14 10.29 0.00 5.74
CA ASP A 14 10.73 -1.17 4.95
C ASP A 14 9.59 -2.16 4.69
N SER A 15 8.38 -1.81 5.10
CA SER A 15 7.19 -2.60 4.84
C SER A 15 6.74 -2.48 3.39
N LEU A 16 6.16 -3.56 2.89
CA LEU A 16 5.73 -3.64 1.50
C LEU A 16 4.58 -2.66 1.20
N ALA A 17 4.75 -1.85 0.16
CA ALA A 17 3.73 -0.90 -0.32
C ALA A 17 3.85 -0.73 -1.84
N SER A 18 2.74 -0.44 -2.51
CA SER A 18 2.69 -0.27 -3.96
C SER A 18 1.86 0.94 -4.40
N THR A 19 2.09 1.39 -5.63
CA THR A 19 1.35 2.51 -6.24
C THR A 19 -0.16 2.25 -6.30
N ILE A 20 -0.59 0.98 -6.43
CA ILE A 20 -2.02 0.62 -6.46
C ILE A 20 -2.74 0.90 -5.14
N ASP A 21 -1.99 1.02 -4.03
CA ASP A 21 -2.53 1.31 -2.70
C ASP A 21 -2.84 2.80 -2.51
N LEU A 22 -2.41 3.68 -3.43
CA LEU A 22 -2.69 5.11 -3.35
C LEU A 22 -4.18 5.42 -3.42
N LEU A 23 -4.92 4.73 -4.29
CA LEU A 23 -6.36 4.93 -4.45
C LEU A 23 -7.14 4.65 -3.15
N PRO A 24 -7.06 3.44 -2.54
CA PRO A 24 -7.76 3.15 -1.30
C PRO A 24 -7.26 4.01 -0.12
N MET A 25 -5.97 4.34 -0.06
CA MET A 25 -5.45 5.22 0.99
C MET A 25 -6.02 6.64 0.91
N ILE A 26 -6.09 7.23 -0.29
CA ILE A 26 -6.70 8.57 -0.48
C ILE A 26 -8.20 8.51 -0.20
N ALA A 27 -8.88 7.44 -0.59
CA ALA A 27 -10.31 7.24 -0.30
C ALA A 27 -10.57 7.22 1.22
N ALA A 28 -9.78 6.45 1.98
CA ALA A 28 -9.83 6.42 3.43
C ALA A 28 -9.55 7.80 4.06
N LEU A 29 -8.51 8.51 3.59
CA LEU A 29 -8.13 9.83 4.11
C LEU A 29 -9.17 10.92 3.86
N THR A 30 -9.91 10.82 2.77
CA THR A 30 -10.96 11.77 2.39
C THR A 30 -12.35 11.34 2.88
N ASN A 31 -12.43 10.19 3.56
CA ASN A 31 -13.67 9.58 4.01
C ASN A 31 -14.67 9.37 2.85
N LYS A 32 -14.15 8.97 1.68
CA LYS A 32 -14.92 8.66 0.48
C LYS A 32 -14.94 7.16 0.27
N PRO A 33 -16.11 6.52 0.15
CA PRO A 33 -16.17 5.09 -0.12
C PRO A 33 -15.68 4.80 -1.54
N LEU A 34 -15.00 3.67 -1.70
CA LEU A 34 -14.70 3.11 -3.02
C LEU A 34 -15.97 2.49 -3.62
N PRO A 35 -16.03 2.32 -4.95
CA PRO A 35 -17.10 1.58 -5.60
C PRO A 35 -17.18 0.14 -5.07
N ASP A 36 -18.39 -0.36 -4.85
CA ASP A 36 -18.69 -1.74 -4.43
C ASP A 36 -19.03 -2.66 -5.62
N ASP A 37 -19.00 -2.11 -6.85
CA ASP A 37 -19.35 -2.80 -8.10
C ASP A 37 -18.15 -3.48 -8.79
N ARG A 38 -16.93 -3.34 -8.23
CA ARG A 38 -15.70 -3.90 -8.80
C ARG A 38 -14.65 -4.20 -7.72
N SER A 39 -13.78 -5.14 -8.03
CA SER A 39 -12.59 -5.39 -7.19
C SER A 39 -11.60 -4.24 -7.33
N ILE A 40 -10.96 -3.90 -6.22
CA ILE A 40 -9.84 -2.95 -6.16
C ILE A 40 -8.65 -3.72 -5.58
N ASP A 41 -7.57 -3.83 -6.34
CA ASP A 41 -6.40 -4.64 -5.96
C ASP A 41 -5.52 -3.97 -4.89
N GLY A 42 -5.65 -2.66 -4.71
CA GLY A 42 -4.96 -1.90 -3.68
C GLY A 42 -5.60 -2.09 -2.30
N VAL A 43 -4.82 -1.82 -1.25
CA VAL A 43 -5.28 -1.81 0.14
C VAL A 43 -4.96 -0.48 0.82
N ASP A 44 -5.70 -0.12 1.87
CA ASP A 44 -5.41 1.11 2.61
C ASP A 44 -4.10 0.97 3.42
N ILE A 45 -3.07 1.70 2.98
CA ILE A 45 -1.75 1.76 3.63
C ILE A 45 -1.58 3.00 4.53
N SER A 46 -2.65 3.72 4.86
CA SER A 46 -2.57 4.92 5.72
C SER A 46 -1.88 4.65 7.06
N SER A 47 -2.09 3.46 7.64
CA SER A 47 -1.45 3.00 8.87
C SER A 47 0.09 2.87 8.76
N LEU A 48 0.62 2.47 7.59
CA LEU A 48 2.05 2.45 7.33
C LEU A 48 2.65 3.85 7.38
N LEU A 49 1.94 4.80 6.76
CA LEU A 49 2.43 6.14 6.48
C LEU A 49 2.41 7.08 7.68
N PHE A 50 1.46 6.86 8.61
CA PHE A 50 1.24 7.70 9.78
C PHE A 50 1.55 7.01 11.12
N GLY A 51 1.81 5.69 11.13
CA GLY A 51 1.95 4.93 12.36
C GLY A 51 3.06 3.88 12.38
N GLY A 52 3.80 3.67 11.29
CA GLY A 52 4.87 2.66 11.24
C GLY A 52 4.37 1.23 11.49
N ALA A 53 3.11 0.95 11.12
CA ALA A 53 2.53 -0.38 11.22
C ALA A 53 3.20 -1.38 10.26
N LYS A 54 2.84 -2.67 10.36
CA LYS A 54 3.20 -3.67 9.34
C LYS A 54 2.34 -3.50 8.11
N SER A 55 2.86 -3.92 6.96
CA SER A 55 2.10 -3.94 5.72
C SER A 55 0.83 -4.78 5.91
N PRO A 56 -0.34 -4.31 5.42
CA PRO A 56 -1.53 -5.15 5.30
C PRO A 56 -1.40 -6.22 4.20
N ARG A 57 -0.29 -6.21 3.45
CA ARG A 57 -0.03 -7.06 2.29
C ARG A 57 1.30 -7.81 2.47
N GLU A 58 1.24 -9.13 2.39
CA GLU A 58 2.42 -10.01 2.51
C GLU A 58 3.11 -10.29 1.18
N GLU A 59 2.43 -10.06 0.05
CA GLU A 59 2.97 -10.32 -1.29
C GLU A 59 2.53 -9.29 -2.33
N PHE A 60 3.41 -9.05 -3.31
CA PHE A 60 3.13 -8.24 -4.48
C PHE A 60 3.42 -9.00 -5.77
N LEU A 61 2.49 -8.97 -6.72
CA LEU A 61 2.60 -9.69 -7.99
C LEU A 61 3.11 -8.76 -9.09
N TYR A 62 4.08 -9.24 -9.87
CA TYR A 62 4.59 -8.54 -11.05
C TYR A 62 4.04 -9.15 -12.33
N PHE A 63 3.39 -8.30 -13.12
CA PHE A 63 2.86 -8.66 -14.43
C PHE A 63 3.63 -7.94 -15.52
N ASN A 64 3.85 -8.62 -16.64
CA ASN A 64 4.40 -7.98 -17.83
C ASN A 64 3.32 -7.24 -18.64
N ASN A 65 3.74 -6.58 -19.72
CA ASN A 65 2.83 -5.84 -20.60
C ASN A 65 1.76 -6.73 -21.25
N GLY A 66 1.97 -8.05 -21.32
CA GLY A 66 0.99 -9.02 -21.81
C GLY A 66 0.00 -9.52 -20.73
N GLY A 67 0.12 -9.03 -19.49
CA GLY A 67 -0.70 -9.48 -18.36
C GLY A 67 -0.32 -10.85 -17.81
N LEU A 68 0.83 -11.40 -18.20
CA LEU A 68 1.33 -12.66 -17.65
C LEU A 68 2.10 -12.38 -16.35
N LEU A 69 1.85 -13.21 -15.35
CA LEU A 69 2.57 -13.18 -14.08
C LEU A 69 4.02 -13.62 -14.32
N GLU A 70 4.98 -12.74 -13.99
CA GLU A 70 6.41 -13.03 -14.13
C GLU A 70 7.11 -13.26 -12.78
N GLY A 71 6.48 -12.86 -11.68
CA GLY A 71 7.02 -13.14 -10.36
C GLY A 71 6.18 -12.54 -9.24
N SER A 72 6.62 -12.81 -8.01
CA SER A 72 6.09 -12.19 -6.80
C SER A 72 7.21 -11.75 -5.87
N LEU A 73 7.00 -10.63 -5.17
CA LEU A 73 7.81 -10.21 -4.04
C LEU A 73 7.02 -10.52 -2.78
N SER A 74 7.58 -11.35 -1.90
CA SER A 74 7.02 -11.60 -0.57
C SER A 74 7.77 -10.81 0.49
N GLU A 75 7.03 -10.35 1.49
CA GLU A 75 7.59 -9.76 2.70
C GLU A 75 8.19 -10.92 3.52
N ILE A 76 9.51 -11.09 3.45
CA ILE A 76 10.21 -12.07 4.29
C ILE A 76 10.12 -11.54 5.72
N GLY A 77 9.48 -12.32 6.60
CA GLY A 77 9.08 -11.94 7.95
C GLY A 77 9.98 -10.90 8.62
N SER A 78 9.33 -9.82 9.08
CA SER A 78 9.72 -8.92 10.16
C SER A 78 10.86 -9.46 11.00
N CYS A 79 11.93 -8.68 11.18
CA CYS A 79 12.76 -8.80 12.37
C CYS A 79 11.89 -8.84 13.65
#